data_AF-A0AAD1NVL3-F1
#
_entry.id   AF-A0AAD1NVL3-F1
#
_cell.length_a   1.000
_cell.length_b   1.000
_cell.length_c   1.000
_cell.angle_alpha   90.00
_cell.angle_beta   90.00
_cell.angle_gamma   90.00
#
_symmetry.space_group_name_H-M   'P 1'
#
loop_
_entity.id
_entity.type
_entity.pdbx_description
1 polymer ?
#
loop_
_entity_poly.entity_id
_entity_poly.type
_entity_poly.pdbx_seq_one_letter_code
_entity_poly.pdbx_strand_id
1 'polypeptide(L)'
;MTSLRGSYSQPVGKRILGLSWLGKPVADDQKFVLAIDDYRMSGGGGDPHVTETPVVWNEILEIRQLIIDTATKMKTIDPKGFFDRNWFLTTTGKSWPIGGKPGNGRSQPGSGSASHPTILPRTGV
;
A
#
# COMPACT_ATOMS: atom_id res chain seq x y z
N MET A 1 -11.61 -0.47 9.56
CA MET A 1 -10.75 -0.01 8.45
C MET A 1 -9.38 0.40 9.01
N THR A 2 -8.30 -0.25 8.59
CA THR A 2 -6.92 0.24 8.77
C THR A 2 -6.71 1.44 7.86
N SER A 3 -5.88 2.43 8.19
CA SER A 3 -5.40 3.41 7.21
C SER A 3 -3.93 3.77 7.44
N LEU A 4 -3.19 4.07 6.37
CA LEU A 4 -1.76 4.39 6.38
C LEU A 4 -1.39 5.38 5.27
N ARG A 5 -0.40 6.24 5.50
CA ARG A 5 0.19 7.10 4.47
C ARG A 5 1.71 6.94 4.44
N GLY A 6 2.30 6.88 3.24
CA GLY A 6 3.75 6.83 3.05
C GLY A 6 4.30 8.12 2.44
N SER A 7 5.42 8.64 2.95
CA SER A 7 6.15 9.76 2.35
C SER A 7 7.61 9.39 2.04
N TYR A 8 7.96 9.33 0.76
CA TYR A 8 9.33 8.98 0.34
C TYR A 8 10.39 10.01 0.77
N SER A 9 10.02 11.30 0.82
CA SER A 9 10.92 12.40 1.22
C SER A 9 11.32 12.41 2.69
N GLN A 10 10.64 11.66 3.56
CA GLN A 10 11.00 11.61 4.98
C GLN A 10 12.21 10.70 5.21
N PRO A 11 13.02 10.95 6.26
CA PRO A 11 14.11 10.06 6.65
C PRO A 11 13.63 8.61 6.85
N VAL A 12 14.53 7.65 6.66
CA VAL A 12 14.27 6.24 6.98
C VAL A 12 13.78 6.14 8.43
N GLY A 13 12.76 5.31 8.66
CA GLY A 13 12.08 5.18 9.96
C GLY A 13 10.98 6.21 10.24
N LYS A 14 10.84 7.29 9.43
CA LYS A 14 9.83 8.36 9.63
C LYS A 14 8.84 8.51 8.47
N ARG A 15 8.76 7.51 7.59
CA ARG A 15 7.98 7.57 6.34
C ARG A 15 6.50 7.19 6.49
N ILE A 16 6.15 6.49 7.57
CA ILE A 16 4.80 6.03 7.89
C ILE A 16 4.07 7.13 8.64
N LEU A 17 2.95 7.60 8.11
CA LEU A 17 2.14 8.69 8.66
C LEU A 17 0.68 8.24 8.82
N GLY A 18 0.06 8.60 9.95
CA GLY A 18 -1.38 8.39 10.17
C GLY A 18 -1.82 6.93 10.18
N LEU A 19 -0.98 6.03 10.68
CA LEU A 19 -1.33 4.63 10.89
C LEU A 19 -2.50 4.54 11.88
N SER A 20 -3.59 3.92 11.46
CA SER A 20 -4.79 3.75 12.28
C SER A 20 -5.41 2.38 12.07
N TRP A 21 -6.06 1.85 13.10
CA TRP A 21 -6.86 0.63 13.08
C TRP A 21 -8.27 0.94 13.58
N LEU A 22 -9.29 0.56 12.81
CA LEU A 22 -10.69 0.87 13.10
C LEU A 22 -10.94 2.36 13.38
N GLY A 23 -10.25 3.24 12.65
CA GLY A 23 -10.37 4.69 12.79
C GLY A 23 -9.64 5.30 13.99
N LYS A 24 -8.96 4.51 14.82
CA LYS A 24 -8.15 4.98 15.95
C LYS A 24 -6.66 4.89 15.62
N PRO A 25 -5.81 5.84 16.04
CA PRO A 25 -4.37 5.69 15.92
C PRO A 25 -3.90 4.38 16.54
N VAL A 26 -2.95 3.70 15.89
CA VAL A 26 -2.32 2.50 16.46
C VAL A 26 -1.40 2.93 17.61
N ALA A 27 -1.57 2.32 18.78
CA ALA A 27 -0.71 2.55 19.93
C ALA A 27 0.56 1.68 19.85
N ASP A 28 1.65 2.13 20.47
CA ASP A 28 2.96 1.47 20.42
C ASP A 28 2.95 0.05 21.02
N ASP A 29 2.08 -0.18 22.00
CA ASP A 29 1.92 -1.47 22.69
C ASP A 29 0.77 -2.32 22.11
N GLN A 30 0.10 -1.84 21.06
CA GLN A 30 -1.03 -2.54 20.46
C GLN A 30 -0.59 -3.80 19.73
N LYS A 31 -1.14 -4.94 20.14
CA LYS A 31 -0.82 -6.26 19.56
C LYS A 31 -1.74 -6.59 18.39
N PHE A 32 -1.15 -7.14 17.34
CA PHE A 32 -1.85 -7.64 16.16
C PHE A 32 -1.37 -9.04 15.81
N VAL A 33 -2.24 -9.83 15.19
CA VAL A 33 -1.84 -11.03 14.44
C VAL A 33 -1.72 -10.61 12.98
N LEU A 34 -0.56 -10.87 12.38
CA LEU A 34 -0.29 -10.59 10.97
C LEU A 34 -0.10 -11.91 10.22
N ALA A 35 -0.81 -12.08 9.11
CA ALA A 35 -0.52 -13.14 8.17
C ALA A 35 0.62 -12.68 7.25
N ILE A 36 1.71 -13.44 7.22
CA ILE A 36 2.87 -13.21 6.36
C ILE A 36 3.24 -14.51 5.63
N ASP A 37 4.00 -14.40 4.55
CA ASP A 37 4.59 -15.57 3.89
C ASP A 37 5.85 -16.05 4.62
N ASP A 38 6.31 -17.25 4.26
CA ASP A 38 7.53 -17.86 4.83
C ASP A 38 8.80 -17.06 4.50
N TYR A 39 8.83 -16.37 3.35
CA TYR A 39 9.95 -15.51 2.99
C TYR A 39 10.12 -14.35 3.98
N ARG A 40 9.02 -13.71 4.44
CA ARG A 40 9.08 -12.70 5.50
C ARG A 40 9.36 -13.31 6.86
N MET A 41 8.76 -14.45 7.17
CA MET A 41 8.98 -15.12 8.46
C MET A 41 10.45 -15.50 8.67
N SER A 42 11.16 -15.85 7.60
CA SER A 42 12.60 -16.13 7.62
C SER A 42 13.51 -14.89 7.63
N GLY A 43 12.94 -13.68 7.66
CA GLY A 43 13.68 -12.41 7.66
C GLY A 43 14.07 -11.90 6.27
N GLY A 44 13.57 -12.54 5.20
CA GLY A 44 13.76 -12.10 3.83
C GLY A 44 13.31 -10.65 3.63
N GLY A 45 14.11 -9.86 2.91
CA GLY A 45 13.86 -8.43 2.68
C GLY A 45 14.39 -7.49 3.77
N GLY A 46 15.03 -8.02 4.82
CA GLY A 46 15.62 -7.20 5.88
C GLY A 46 14.63 -6.81 6.98
N ASP A 47 13.69 -7.71 7.29
CA ASP A 47 12.67 -7.53 8.32
C ASP A 47 13.07 -8.33 9.60
N PRO A 48 13.98 -7.84 10.46
CA PRO A 48 14.50 -8.62 11.59
C PRO A 48 13.49 -8.83 12.73
N HIS A 49 12.48 -7.97 12.84
CA HIS A 49 11.55 -8.03 13.97
C HIS A 49 10.51 -9.15 13.86
N VAL A 50 10.29 -9.71 12.66
CA VAL A 50 9.29 -10.78 12.48
C VAL A 50 9.85 -12.17 12.81
N THR A 51 11.17 -12.38 12.71
CA THR A 51 11.78 -13.71 12.95
C THR A 51 11.69 -14.18 14.40
N GLU A 52 11.53 -13.24 15.34
CA GLU A 52 11.42 -13.52 16.78
C GLU A 52 9.96 -13.50 17.27
N THR A 53 8.99 -13.22 16.39
CA THR A 53 7.58 -13.08 16.78
C THR A 53 6.94 -14.45 17.02
N PRO A 54 6.08 -14.61 18.05
CA PRO A 54 5.36 -15.85 18.27
C PRO A 54 4.49 -16.26 17.09
N VAL A 55 4.64 -17.50 16.65
CA VAL A 55 3.81 -18.09 15.59
C VAL A 55 2.51 -18.60 16.19
N VAL A 56 1.40 -17.93 15.88
CA VAL A 56 0.07 -18.31 16.37
C VAL A 56 -0.66 -19.29 15.44
N TRP A 57 -0.23 -19.38 14.17
CA TRP A 57 -0.74 -20.31 13.17
C TRP A 57 0.32 -20.54 12.10
N ASN A 58 0.50 -21.79 11.67
CA ASN A 58 1.46 -22.17 10.64
C ASN A 58 0.91 -23.36 9.84
N GLU A 59 0.72 -23.16 8.54
CA GLU A 59 0.36 -24.21 7.60
C GLU A 59 1.14 -24.05 6.31
N ILE A 60 1.46 -25.18 5.67
CA ILE A 60 2.12 -25.20 4.35
C ILE A 60 1.03 -25.03 3.28
N LEU A 61 0.53 -23.80 3.16
CA LEU A 61 -0.43 -23.43 2.13
C LEU A 61 0.25 -22.57 1.07
N GLU A 62 0.20 -23.02 -0.17
CA GLU A 62 0.68 -22.20 -1.28
C GLU A 62 -0.28 -21.03 -1.51
N ILE A 63 0.23 -19.79 -1.46
CA ILE A 63 -0.57 -18.58 -1.72
C ILE A 63 -1.32 -18.67 -3.05
N ARG A 64 -0.71 -19.29 -4.08
CA ARG A 64 -1.38 -19.52 -5.37
C ARG A 64 -2.64 -20.35 -5.20
N GLN A 65 -2.54 -21.50 -4.52
CA GLN A 65 -3.69 -22.38 -4.32
C GLN A 65 -4.77 -21.70 -3.47
N LEU A 66 -4.37 -20.96 -2.43
CA LEU A 66 -5.29 -20.15 -1.61
C LEU A 66 -6.07 -19.12 -2.44
N ILE A 67 -5.41 -18.43 -3.38
CA ILE A 67 -6.07 -17.50 -4.30
C ILE A 67 -7.04 -18.24 -5.22
N ILE A 68 -6.63 -19.38 -5.78
CA ILE A 68 -7.49 -20.22 -6.65
C ILE A 68 -8.73 -20.69 -5.90
N ASP A 69 -8.56 -21.29 -4.73
CA ASP A 69 -9.64 -21.84 -3.92
C ASP A 69 -10.61 -20.74 -3.49
N THR A 70 -10.08 -19.59 -3.05
CA THR A 70 -10.89 -18.44 -2.66
C THR A 70 -11.69 -17.89 -3.83
N ALA A 71 -11.05 -17.65 -4.98
CA ALA A 71 -11.73 -17.14 -6.17
C ALA A 71 -12.79 -18.12 -6.69
N THR A 72 -12.48 -19.42 -6.70
CA THR A 72 -13.41 -20.49 -7.10
C THR A 72 -14.61 -20.55 -6.17
N LYS A 73 -14.40 -20.48 -4.85
CA LYS A 73 -15.46 -20.45 -3.85
C LYS A 73 -16.33 -19.20 -3.95
N MET A 74 -15.73 -18.04 -4.20
CA MET A 74 -16.45 -16.77 -4.35
C MET A 74 -17.30 -16.73 -5.61
N LYS A 75 -16.93 -17.46 -6.67
CA LYS A 75 -17.57 -17.51 -8.01
C LYS A 75 -17.57 -16.19 -8.78
N THR A 76 -17.63 -15.07 -8.10
CA THR A 76 -17.58 -13.72 -8.65
C THR A 76 -16.59 -12.90 -7.86
N ILE A 77 -15.67 -12.25 -8.58
CA ILE A 77 -14.66 -11.37 -7.99
C ILE A 77 -15.21 -9.94 -8.07
N ASP A 78 -15.85 -9.47 -7.00
CA ASP A 78 -16.23 -8.06 -6.85
C ASP A 78 -15.17 -7.34 -5.98
N PRO A 79 -14.40 -6.39 -6.54
CA PRO A 79 -13.43 -5.60 -5.77
C PRO A 79 -14.01 -4.94 -4.54
N LYS A 80 -15.30 -4.55 -4.56
CA LYS A 80 -15.95 -3.92 -3.41
C LYS A 80 -16.03 -4.83 -2.19
N GLY A 81 -15.90 -6.15 -2.38
CA GLY A 81 -15.96 -7.15 -1.31
C GLY A 81 -14.64 -7.40 -0.59
N PHE A 82 -13.50 -7.00 -1.16
CA PHE A 82 -12.18 -7.32 -0.59
C PHE A 82 -11.15 -6.19 -0.67
N PHE A 83 -11.41 -5.14 -1.46
CA PHE A 83 -10.51 -4.02 -1.62
C PHE A 83 -11.07 -2.75 -1.02
N ASP A 84 -10.31 -2.20 -0.09
CA ASP A 84 -10.48 -0.85 0.43
C ASP A 84 -9.27 -0.01 0.05
N ARG A 85 -9.47 1.14 -0.61
CA ARG A 85 -8.39 2.12 -0.76
C ARG A 85 -8.18 2.84 0.56
N ASN A 86 -7.29 2.29 1.38
CA ASN A 86 -7.02 2.78 2.73
C ASN A 86 -5.57 3.21 2.97
N TRP A 87 -4.72 3.09 1.95
CA TRP A 87 -3.36 3.59 1.97
C TRP A 87 -2.99 4.31 0.67
N PHE A 88 -1.95 5.15 0.74
CA PHE A 88 -1.33 5.74 -0.44
C PHE A 88 0.14 6.08 -0.17
N LEU A 89 0.92 6.13 -1.24
CA LEU A 89 2.33 6.50 -1.25
C LEU A 89 2.50 7.82 -2.01
N THR A 90 3.20 8.79 -1.41
CA THR A 90 3.51 10.08 -2.02
C THR A 90 4.99 10.40 -1.90
N THR A 91 5.50 11.21 -2.82
CA THR A 91 6.88 11.70 -2.79
C THR A 91 7.08 12.86 -1.82
N THR A 92 6.03 13.65 -1.57
CA THR A 92 6.12 14.94 -0.84
C THR A 92 5.41 14.94 0.52
N GLY A 93 4.84 13.82 0.94
CA GLY A 93 4.09 13.73 2.20
C GLY A 93 2.74 14.45 2.19
N LYS A 94 2.33 15.05 1.07
CA LYS A 94 1.03 15.69 0.91
C LYS A 94 -0.11 14.67 1.11
N SER A 95 -1.11 15.08 1.88
CA SER A 95 -2.27 14.26 2.24
C SER A 95 -3.23 14.06 1.06
N TRP A 96 -3.85 12.89 0.99
CA TRP A 96 -5.13 12.68 0.33
C TRP A 96 -6.17 13.66 0.90
N PRO A 97 -7.03 14.31 0.08
CA PRO A 97 -8.09 15.15 0.61
C PRO A 97 -9.06 14.28 1.42
N ILE A 98 -9.06 14.48 2.74
CA ILE A 98 -10.03 13.88 3.65
C ILE A 98 -11.39 14.50 3.31
N GLY A 99 -12.15 13.83 2.42
CA GLY A 99 -13.48 14.28 2.01
C GLY A 99 -13.96 13.78 0.64
N GLY A 100 -13.08 13.31 -0.25
CA GLY A 100 -13.48 12.83 -1.59
C GLY A 100 -13.72 11.32 -1.63
N LYS A 101 -14.97 10.89 -1.86
CA LYS A 101 -15.23 9.52 -2.37
C LYS A 101 -14.54 9.38 -3.73
N PRO A 102 -13.67 8.38 -3.97
CA PRO A 102 -13.08 8.19 -5.29
C PRO A 102 -14.13 7.52 -6.20
N GLY A 103 -14.68 8.27 -7.16
CA GLY A 103 -15.67 7.73 -8.09
C GLY A 103 -16.00 8.57 -9.33
N ASN A 104 -15.98 9.90 -9.29
CA ASN A 104 -16.56 10.70 -10.39
C ASN A 104 -15.63 11.79 -10.97
N GLY A 105 -14.34 11.50 -11.11
CA GLY A 105 -13.41 12.38 -11.84
C GLY A 105 -13.35 12.05 -13.32
N ARG A 106 -14.39 12.39 -14.10
CA ARG A 106 -14.20 12.57 -15.54
C ARG A 106 -13.24 13.75 -15.69
N SER A 107 -12.04 13.53 -16.21
CA SER A 107 -11.11 14.59 -16.57
C SER A 107 -11.79 15.50 -17.59
N GLN A 108 -12.16 16.71 -17.18
CA GLN A 108 -12.61 17.77 -18.07
C GLN A 108 -11.36 18.52 -18.57
N PRO A 109 -11.19 18.71 -19.89
CA PRO A 109 -10.01 19.39 -20.42
C PRO A 109 -10.21 20.91 -20.41
N GLY A 110 -9.26 21.65 -19.84
CA GLY A 110 -9.08 23.10 -20.01
C GLY A 110 -7.63 23.44 -19.69
N SER A 111 -6.78 23.82 -20.65
CA SER A 111 -6.68 25.07 -21.44
C SER A 111 -5.70 26.08 -20.81
N GLY A 112 -4.56 26.33 -21.49
CA GLY A 112 -3.59 27.41 -21.24
C GLY A 112 -2.23 26.91 -20.73
N SER A 113 -1.24 26.55 -21.56
CA SER A 113 -0.32 27.36 -22.38
C SER A 113 0.75 28.13 -21.60
N ALA A 114 1.98 27.59 -21.59
CA ALA A 114 3.23 28.35 -21.66
C ALA A 114 4.37 27.41 -22.12
N SER A 115 4.78 27.63 -23.36
CA SER A 115 5.92 27.11 -24.11
C SER A 115 7.25 27.00 -23.35
N HIS A 116 7.90 25.84 -23.45
CA HIS A 116 9.37 25.71 -23.44
C HIS A 116 9.77 24.65 -24.50
N PRO A 117 10.55 25.02 -25.53
CA PRO A 117 11.04 24.05 -26.50
C PRO A 117 12.24 23.28 -25.92
N THR A 118 12.09 21.98 -25.68
CA THR A 118 13.22 21.11 -25.35
C THR A 118 13.95 20.73 -26.63
N ILE A 119 15.10 21.36 -26.86
CA ILE A 119 16.09 20.91 -27.85
C ILE A 119 16.83 19.69 -27.26
N LEU A 120 16.75 18.55 -27.93
CA LEU A 120 17.57 17.38 -27.61
C LEU A 120 18.97 17.56 -28.21
N PRO A 121 20.07 17.42 -27.44
CA PRO A 121 21.41 17.45 -28.01
C PRO A 121 21.66 16.18 -28.84
N ARG A 122 21.97 16.39 -30.12
CA ARG A 122 22.46 15.36 -31.04
C ARG A 122 23.96 15.20 -30.79
N THR A 123 24.38 14.12 -30.16
CA THR A 123 25.78 13.67 -30.22
C THR A 123 25.90 12.64 -31.34
N GLY A 124 26.51 13.05 -32.45
CA GLY A 124 27.15 12.15 -33.39
C GLY A 124 28.63 12.50 -33.44
N VAL A 125 29.49 11.48 -33.36
CA VAL A 125 30.28 10.95 -34.50
C VAL A 125 30.35 9.44 -34.30
#